data_AF-A0A7Y2Q1Q1-F1
#
_entry.id   AF-A0A7Y2Q1Q1-F1
#
_cell.length_a   1.000
_cell.length_b   1.000
_cell.length_c   1.000
_cell.angle_alpha   90.00
_cell.angle_beta   90.00
_cell.angle_gamma   90.00
#
_symmetry.space_group_name_H-M   'P 1'
#
loop_
_entity.id
_entity.type
_entity.pdbx_description
1 polymer ?
#
loop_
_entity_poly.entity_id
_entity_poly.type
_entity_poly.pdbx_seq_one_letter_code
_entity_poly.pdbx_strand_id
1 'polypeptide(L)'
;MALTSRELAARRRMFRRRRAGVLLVVVLIVLTATIVPRIAAAAAAAGVRADLARLVDVAARAVEASSSLAPADASAALSDARAAALAAEPSDEARADAAAALASAVGTYRESAVSAAKDVLGEWSDAEKATEDALYRAIKALNKADPGDLPTALAAASDAADAVRASAQAYRDAITAASAGVRTQPAGGDVDAQLAYLRAHATDYDVDEWGDYNSAGGDCVNFASQGLLARGWRMDDEWYSGGAWKASKAWRDTAAIDAYLAAQGLPFATTADLDRVRVGDVGVFDWGGGDEGLDHTMTVSRVTYSPNGPVVSFASHNTDGTDRPFPKVLSDPASGSQMRIYSIP
;
A
#
# COMPACT_ATOMS: atom_id res chain seq x y z
N MET A 1 6.03 63.62 78.46
CA MET A 1 7.07 64.01 77.46
C MET A 1 6.40 64.08 76.09
N ALA A 2 6.19 65.29 75.55
CA ALA A 2 5.56 65.47 74.24
C ALA A 2 6.61 65.26 73.13
N LEU A 3 6.30 64.41 72.14
CA LEU A 3 7.19 64.19 71.00
C LEU A 3 7.37 65.50 70.22
N THR A 4 8.61 65.78 69.83
CA THR A 4 8.95 66.97 69.04
C THR A 4 8.36 66.88 67.63
N SER A 5 8.11 68.02 67.01
CA SER A 5 7.56 68.12 65.64
C SER A 5 8.41 67.36 64.61
N ARG A 6 9.72 67.26 64.83
CA ARG A 6 10.66 66.46 64.01
C ARG A 6 10.43 64.96 64.17
N GLU A 7 10.18 64.47 65.38
CA GLU A 7 9.89 63.05 65.63
C GLU A 7 8.54 62.62 65.05
N LEU A 8 7.53 63.50 65.09
CA LEU A 8 6.25 63.29 64.42
C LEU A 8 6.41 63.22 62.89
N ALA A 9 7.22 64.09 62.29
CA ALA A 9 7.50 64.06 60.86
C ALA A 9 8.31 62.83 60.43
N ALA A 10 9.26 62.38 61.27
CA ALA A 10 10.04 61.16 61.04
C ALA A 10 9.15 59.90 61.13
N ARG A 11 8.28 59.81 62.15
CA ARG A 11 7.30 58.72 62.27
C ARG A 11 6.32 58.68 61.11
N ARG A 12 5.82 59.83 60.64
CA ARG A 12 4.95 59.89 59.44
C ARG A 12 5.68 59.43 58.17
N ARG A 13 6.94 59.82 57.97
CA ARG A 13 7.77 59.32 56.86
C ARG A 13 8.03 57.83 56.94
N MET A 14 8.32 57.31 58.13
CA MET A 14 8.55 55.89 58.37
C MET A 14 7.27 55.07 58.13
N PHE A 15 6.11 55.56 58.58
CA PHE A 15 4.81 54.94 58.29
C PHE A 15 4.46 54.96 56.80
N ARG A 16 4.73 56.07 56.08
CA ARG A 16 4.54 56.13 54.64
C ARG A 16 5.46 55.17 53.89
N ARG A 17 6.73 55.06 54.28
CA ARG A 17 7.68 54.09 53.69
C ARG A 17 7.29 52.64 53.98
N ARG A 18 6.86 52.32 55.20
CA ARG A 18 6.35 50.99 55.55
C ARG A 18 5.06 50.66 54.81
N ARG A 19 4.11 51.59 54.70
CA ARG A 19 2.89 51.42 53.89
C ARG A 19 3.20 51.22 52.41
N ALA A 20 4.13 52.01 51.84
CA ALA A 20 4.56 51.86 50.46
C ALA A 20 5.27 50.51 50.21
N GLY A 21 6.11 50.06 51.14
CA GLY A 21 6.75 48.74 51.07
C GLY A 21 5.75 47.59 51.17
N VAL A 22 4.76 47.68 52.07
CA VAL A 22 3.67 46.69 52.17
C VAL A 22 2.81 46.67 50.91
N LEU A 23 2.46 47.83 50.35
CA LEU A 23 1.72 47.92 49.09
C LEU A 23 2.51 47.32 47.92
N LEU A 24 3.81 47.57 47.83
CA LEU A 24 4.67 47.00 46.80
C LEU A 24 4.74 45.47 46.91
N VAL A 25 4.88 44.93 48.12
CA VAL A 25 4.88 43.48 48.37
C VAL A 25 3.53 42.86 48.02
N VAL A 26 2.42 43.47 48.40
CA VAL A 26 1.07 43.00 48.04
C VAL A 26 0.87 43.04 46.52
N VAL A 27 1.30 44.10 45.84
CA VAL A 27 1.22 44.21 44.37
C VAL A 27 2.08 43.13 43.69
N LEU A 28 3.29 42.88 44.17
CA LEU A 28 4.16 41.82 43.67
C LEU A 28 3.55 40.43 43.87
N ILE A 29 2.98 40.15 45.05
CA ILE A 29 2.30 38.88 45.34
C ILE A 29 1.06 38.71 44.44
N VAL A 30 0.26 39.75 44.24
CA VAL A 30 -0.90 39.69 43.33
C VAL A 30 -0.43 39.47 41.88
N LEU A 31 0.62 40.17 41.43
CA LEU A 31 1.18 39.99 40.08
C LEU A 31 1.66 38.55 39.86
N THR A 32 2.45 37.98 40.78
CA THR A 32 3.02 36.64 40.62
C THR A 32 2.02 35.52 40.88
N ALA A 33 1.13 35.66 41.87
CA ALA A 33 0.16 34.62 42.22
C ALA A 33 -1.10 34.62 41.36
N THR A 34 -1.45 35.73 40.71
CA THR A 34 -2.72 35.83 39.95
C THR A 34 -2.58 36.26 38.50
N ILE A 35 -1.70 37.22 38.18
CA ILE A 35 -1.59 37.75 36.81
C ILE A 35 -0.74 36.84 35.93
N VAL A 36 0.44 36.43 36.40
CA VAL A 36 1.34 35.54 35.64
C VAL A 36 0.68 34.19 35.27
N PRO A 37 -0.01 33.47 36.18
CA PRO A 37 -0.69 32.23 35.84
C PRO A 37 -1.84 32.42 34.84
N ARG A 38 -2.57 33.53 34.91
CA ARG A 38 -3.65 33.85 33.97
C ARG A 38 -3.12 34.13 32.56
N ILE A 39 -1.99 34.84 32.44
CA ILE A 39 -1.35 35.08 31.14
C ILE A 39 -0.86 33.76 30.54
N ALA A 40 -0.24 32.88 31.35
CA ALA A 40 0.20 31.57 30.90
C ALA A 40 -0.97 30.67 30.45
N ALA A 41 -2.07 30.63 31.22
CA ALA A 41 -3.28 29.89 30.85
C ALA A 41 -3.92 30.44 29.57
N ALA A 42 -3.99 31.77 29.41
CA ALA A 42 -4.52 32.40 28.20
C ALA A 42 -3.65 32.11 26.97
N ALA A 43 -2.33 32.07 27.11
CA ALA A 43 -1.41 31.70 26.04
C ALA A 43 -1.56 30.21 25.65
N ALA A 44 -1.68 29.31 26.62
CA ALA A 44 -1.93 27.88 26.36
C ALA A 44 -3.27 27.68 25.62
N ALA A 45 -4.33 28.34 26.09
CA ALA A 45 -5.64 28.33 25.43
C ALA A 45 -5.61 28.88 23.99
N ALA A 46 -4.82 29.93 23.75
CA ALA A 46 -4.63 30.46 22.40
C ALA A 46 -3.89 29.48 21.49
N GLY A 47 -2.90 28.75 22.03
CA GLY A 47 -2.21 27.66 21.33
C GLY A 47 -3.17 26.55 20.91
N VAL A 48 -3.96 26.03 21.84
CA VAL A 48 -4.98 24.99 21.57
C VAL A 48 -5.95 25.41 20.48
N ARG A 49 -6.44 26.67 20.52
CA ARG A 49 -7.34 27.20 19.49
C ARG A 49 -6.68 27.26 18.11
N ALA A 50 -5.43 27.72 18.03
CA ALA A 50 -4.69 27.79 16.77
C ALA A 50 -4.40 26.39 16.21
N ASP A 51 -4.09 25.43 17.07
CA ASP A 51 -3.83 24.04 16.70
C ASP A 51 -5.10 23.38 16.16
N LEU A 52 -6.23 23.54 16.85
CA LEU A 52 -7.52 23.03 16.41
C LEU A 52 -7.93 23.62 15.05
N ALA A 53 -7.82 24.95 14.89
CA ALA A 53 -8.16 25.62 13.62
C ALA A 53 -7.29 25.11 12.45
N ARG A 54 -5.99 24.93 12.70
CA ARG A 54 -5.06 24.35 11.72
C ARG A 54 -5.41 22.91 11.37
N LEU A 55 -5.74 22.07 12.36
CA LEU A 55 -6.14 20.69 12.10
C LEU A 55 -7.45 20.59 11.33
N VAL A 56 -8.42 21.47 11.61
CA VAL A 56 -9.68 21.55 10.87
C VAL A 56 -9.45 21.91 9.40
N ASP A 57 -8.52 22.85 9.12
CA ASP A 57 -8.11 23.20 7.75
C ASP A 57 -7.41 22.03 7.06
N VAL A 58 -6.44 21.40 7.73
CA VAL A 58 -5.73 20.22 7.23
C VAL A 58 -6.70 19.10 6.89
N ALA A 59 -7.65 18.78 7.78
CA ALA A 59 -8.63 17.73 7.56
C ALA A 59 -9.54 18.04 6.37
N ALA A 60 -9.99 19.30 6.23
CA ALA A 60 -10.79 19.72 5.07
C ALA A 60 -10.02 19.50 3.76
N ARG A 61 -8.78 20.02 3.71
CA ARG A 61 -7.93 19.96 2.52
C ARG A 61 -7.48 18.53 2.20
N ALA A 62 -7.28 17.69 3.20
CA ALA A 62 -6.91 16.29 3.01
C ALA A 62 -8.08 15.45 2.42
N VAL A 63 -9.32 15.78 2.76
CA VAL A 63 -10.51 15.18 2.12
C VAL A 63 -10.72 15.75 0.72
N GLU A 64 -10.55 17.06 0.52
CA GLU A 64 -10.70 17.73 -0.78
C GLU A 64 -9.60 17.40 -1.79
N ALA A 65 -8.40 17.06 -1.34
CA ALA A 65 -7.31 16.59 -2.19
C ALA A 65 -7.68 15.34 -2.99
N SER A 66 -8.88 14.78 -2.77
CA SER A 66 -9.57 13.82 -3.65
C SER A 66 -8.62 12.72 -4.08
N SER A 67 -8.11 12.00 -3.10
CA SER A 67 -7.16 10.95 -3.38
C SER A 67 -7.89 9.72 -3.91
N SER A 68 -7.45 9.20 -5.04
CA SER A 68 -7.76 7.83 -5.49
C SER A 68 -7.18 6.74 -4.54
N LEU A 69 -6.71 7.16 -3.37
CA LEU A 69 -6.02 6.39 -2.35
C LEU A 69 -6.73 6.40 -1.00
N ALA A 70 -7.61 7.37 -0.69
CA ALA A 70 -8.28 7.37 0.60
C ALA A 70 -9.49 6.43 0.56
N PRO A 71 -9.53 5.40 1.43
CA PRO A 71 -10.73 4.59 1.59
C PRO A 71 -11.92 5.44 2.04
N ALA A 72 -13.12 5.05 1.59
CA ALA A 72 -14.35 5.81 1.87
C ALA A 72 -14.67 5.88 3.38
N ASP A 73 -14.40 4.81 4.12
CA ASP A 73 -14.53 4.73 5.56
C ASP A 73 -13.53 5.64 6.30
N ALA A 74 -12.26 5.66 5.86
CA ALA A 74 -11.26 6.57 6.42
C ALA A 74 -11.62 8.04 6.17
N SER A 75 -12.14 8.36 4.99
CA SER A 75 -12.61 9.71 4.62
C SER A 75 -13.82 10.14 5.44
N ALA A 76 -14.77 9.23 5.67
CA ALA A 76 -15.93 9.46 6.53
C ALA A 76 -15.51 9.70 7.99
N ALA A 77 -14.64 8.85 8.54
CA ALA A 77 -14.14 9.01 9.90
C ALA A 77 -13.41 10.34 10.12
N LEU A 78 -12.60 10.78 9.15
CA LEU A 78 -11.92 12.08 9.22
C LEU A 78 -12.93 13.25 9.16
N SER A 79 -13.96 13.13 8.31
CA SER A 79 -15.02 14.12 8.18
C SER A 79 -15.85 14.25 9.47
N ASP A 80 -16.18 13.13 10.10
CA ASP A 80 -16.91 13.08 11.38
C ASP A 80 -16.08 13.69 12.51
N ALA A 81 -14.79 13.34 12.60
CA ALA A 81 -13.88 13.93 13.58
C ALA A 81 -13.76 15.46 13.40
N ARG A 82 -13.71 15.93 12.15
CA ARG A 82 -13.72 17.37 11.83
C ARG A 82 -15.02 18.04 12.25
N ALA A 83 -16.17 17.42 11.98
CA ALA A 83 -17.47 17.96 12.39
C ALA A 83 -17.59 18.05 13.92
N ALA A 84 -17.14 17.02 14.64
CA ALA A 84 -17.07 17.04 16.11
C ALA A 84 -16.16 18.15 16.63
N ALA A 85 -15.00 18.36 15.98
CA ALA A 85 -14.08 19.43 16.33
C ALA A 85 -14.68 20.85 16.14
N LEU A 86 -15.47 21.05 15.09
CA LEU A 86 -16.19 22.30 14.84
C LEU A 86 -17.33 22.53 15.83
N ALA A 87 -17.94 21.47 16.35
CA ALA A 87 -19.02 21.51 17.32
C ALA A 87 -18.53 21.61 18.77
N ALA A 88 -17.22 21.54 19.02
CA ALA A 88 -16.67 21.54 20.38
C ALA A 88 -17.06 22.82 21.15
N GLU A 89 -17.54 22.61 22.38
CA GLU A 89 -17.94 23.66 23.32
C GLU A 89 -16.82 24.70 23.56
N PRO A 90 -17.13 25.93 24.01
CA PRO A 90 -16.17 27.01 24.06
C PRO A 90 -15.09 26.87 25.15
N SER A 91 -15.14 25.82 25.97
CA SER A 91 -14.12 25.54 26.99
C SER A 91 -12.80 25.09 26.34
N ASP A 92 -11.68 25.48 26.95
CA ASP A 92 -10.37 25.13 26.39
C ASP A 92 -10.04 23.63 26.54
N GLU A 93 -10.63 22.95 27.53
CA GLU A 93 -10.54 21.50 27.72
C GLU A 93 -11.25 20.74 26.59
N ALA A 94 -12.51 21.11 26.26
CA ALA A 94 -13.24 20.48 25.16
C ALA A 94 -12.54 20.69 23.81
N ARG A 95 -11.91 21.87 23.60
CA ARG A 95 -11.11 22.13 22.40
C ARG A 95 -9.81 21.32 22.36
N ALA A 96 -9.16 21.11 23.50
CA ALA A 96 -7.97 20.28 23.57
C ALA A 96 -8.28 18.82 23.24
N ASP A 97 -9.39 18.30 23.80
CA ASP A 97 -9.88 16.94 23.50
C ASP A 97 -10.25 16.80 22.03
N ALA A 98 -10.97 17.77 21.47
CA ALA A 98 -11.30 17.82 20.04
C ALA A 98 -10.05 17.87 19.14
N ALA A 99 -9.03 18.66 19.52
CA ALA A 99 -7.78 18.73 18.77
C ALA A 99 -7.02 17.39 18.81
N ALA A 100 -6.98 16.72 19.96
CA ALA A 100 -6.36 15.41 20.10
C ALA A 100 -7.09 14.34 19.27
N ALA A 101 -8.43 14.31 19.32
CA ALA A 101 -9.23 13.39 18.53
C ALA A 101 -9.05 13.61 17.02
N LEU A 102 -9.06 14.87 16.57
CA LEU A 102 -8.86 15.21 15.16
C LEU A 102 -7.44 14.89 14.69
N ALA A 103 -6.41 15.14 15.52
CA ALA A 103 -5.04 14.76 15.20
C ALA A 103 -4.89 13.24 15.04
N SER A 104 -5.55 12.45 15.90
CA SER A 104 -5.61 10.99 15.79
C SER A 104 -6.26 10.56 14.48
N ALA A 105 -7.43 11.12 14.14
CA ALA A 105 -8.14 10.82 12.90
C ALA A 105 -7.32 11.17 11.64
N VAL A 106 -6.60 12.30 11.64
CA VAL A 106 -5.66 12.68 10.58
C VAL A 106 -4.54 11.63 10.44
N GLY A 107 -4.02 11.12 11.56
CA GLY A 107 -3.02 10.05 11.58
C GLY A 107 -3.52 8.76 10.93
N THR A 108 -4.68 8.27 11.35
CA THR A 108 -5.33 7.07 10.79
C THR A 108 -5.62 7.24 9.29
N TYR A 109 -6.15 8.39 8.88
CA TYR A 109 -6.42 8.68 7.47
C TYR A 109 -5.14 8.59 6.61
N ARG A 110 -4.02 9.15 7.09
CA ARG A 110 -2.72 9.04 6.43
C ARG A 110 -2.25 7.59 6.31
N GLU A 111 -2.38 6.79 7.38
CA GLU A 111 -2.00 5.37 7.37
C GLU A 111 -2.81 4.58 6.35
N SER A 112 -4.13 4.80 6.28
CA SER A 112 -5.00 4.19 5.28
C SER A 112 -4.59 4.57 3.86
N ALA A 113 -4.31 5.85 3.60
CA ALA A 113 -3.85 6.31 2.27
C ALA A 113 -2.48 5.72 1.89
N VAL A 114 -1.56 5.60 2.85
CA VAL A 114 -0.26 4.93 2.64
C VAL A 114 -0.45 3.44 2.32
N SER A 115 -1.39 2.76 2.99
CA SER A 115 -1.70 1.36 2.72
C SER A 115 -2.22 1.19 1.29
N ALA A 116 -3.27 1.94 0.93
CA ALA A 116 -3.86 1.88 -0.41
C ALA A 116 -2.84 2.18 -1.52
N ALA A 117 -1.91 3.12 -1.29
CA ALA A 117 -0.85 3.41 -2.26
C ALA A 117 0.14 2.25 -2.45
N LYS A 118 0.40 1.46 -1.39
CA LYS A 118 1.20 0.24 -1.49
C LYS A 118 0.44 -0.87 -2.21
N ASP A 119 -0.88 -0.95 -1.99
CA ASP A 119 -1.73 -1.92 -2.69
C ASP A 119 -1.69 -1.66 -4.21
N VAL A 120 -1.70 -0.38 -4.63
CA VAL A 120 -1.49 -0.01 -6.04
C VAL A 120 -0.17 -0.55 -6.62
N LEU A 121 0.94 -0.49 -5.88
CA LEU A 121 2.22 -1.07 -6.32
C LEU A 121 2.18 -2.60 -6.46
N GLY A 122 1.28 -3.29 -5.75
CA GLY A 122 1.11 -4.73 -5.87
C GLY A 122 0.15 -5.12 -7.01
N GLU A 123 -0.99 -4.44 -7.11
CA GLU A 123 -2.04 -4.72 -8.10
C GLU A 123 -1.65 -4.31 -9.53
N TRP A 124 -0.77 -3.32 -9.66
CA TRP A 124 -0.34 -2.73 -10.93
C TRP A 124 1.17 -2.86 -11.12
N SER A 125 1.72 -4.00 -10.70
CA SER A 125 3.16 -4.31 -10.71
C SER A 125 3.81 -4.46 -12.09
N ASP A 126 3.00 -4.35 -13.15
CA ASP A 126 3.40 -4.35 -14.56
C ASP A 126 3.53 -2.92 -15.14
N ALA A 127 3.38 -1.90 -14.29
CA ALA A 127 3.70 -0.51 -14.63
C ALA A 127 5.20 -0.33 -14.85
N GLU A 128 5.59 0.73 -15.56
CA GLU A 128 7.01 1.06 -15.73
C GLU A 128 7.70 1.29 -14.39
N LYS A 129 8.87 0.68 -14.20
CA LYS A 129 9.65 0.80 -12.96
C LYS A 129 9.88 2.25 -12.53
N ALA A 130 10.12 3.16 -13.47
CA ALA A 130 10.30 4.57 -13.17
C ALA A 130 9.05 5.23 -12.57
N THR A 131 7.86 4.79 -12.99
CA THR A 131 6.56 5.23 -12.51
C THR A 131 6.28 4.65 -11.13
N GLU A 132 6.55 3.36 -10.91
CA GLU A 132 6.48 2.74 -9.58
C GLU A 132 7.44 3.40 -8.58
N ASP A 133 8.67 3.71 -9.02
CA ASP A 133 9.67 4.41 -8.21
C ASP A 133 9.18 5.81 -7.80
N ALA A 134 8.42 6.49 -8.66
CA ALA A 134 7.81 7.78 -8.35
C ALA A 134 6.74 7.64 -7.27
N LEU A 135 5.84 6.65 -7.38
CA LEU A 135 4.84 6.35 -6.36
C LEU A 135 5.52 5.98 -5.03
N TYR A 136 6.54 5.13 -5.05
CA TYR A 136 7.27 4.77 -3.83
C TYR A 136 7.93 5.98 -3.16
N ARG A 137 8.47 6.94 -3.92
CA ARG A 137 8.98 8.21 -3.37
C ARG A 137 7.84 9.03 -2.75
N ALA A 138 6.69 9.11 -3.40
CA ALA A 138 5.53 9.84 -2.91
C ALA A 138 4.97 9.21 -1.62
N ILE A 139 4.89 7.87 -1.53
CA ILE A 139 4.51 7.14 -0.32
C ILE A 139 5.44 7.48 0.85
N LYS A 140 6.76 7.50 0.62
CA LYS A 140 7.72 7.89 1.66
C LYS A 140 7.54 9.33 2.13
N ALA A 141 7.21 10.25 1.22
CA ALA A 141 6.92 11.64 1.55
C ALA A 141 5.61 11.74 2.36
N LEU A 142 4.53 11.10 1.90
CA LEU A 142 3.24 11.04 2.58
C LEU A 142 3.37 10.50 4.00
N ASN A 143 4.09 9.40 4.19
CA ASN A 143 4.28 8.77 5.51
C ASN A 143 5.05 9.66 6.49
N LYS A 144 5.87 10.59 6.00
CA LYS A 144 6.67 11.52 6.81
C LYS A 144 6.08 12.93 6.89
N ALA A 145 4.98 13.20 6.20
CA ALA A 145 4.40 14.52 6.13
C ALA A 145 3.90 14.96 7.51
N ASP A 146 4.31 16.17 7.91
CA ASP A 146 3.69 16.88 9.02
C ASP A 146 2.23 17.22 8.66
N PRO A 147 1.34 17.42 9.65
CA PRO A 147 -0.07 17.69 9.37
C PRO A 147 -0.31 18.83 8.37
N GLY A 148 0.48 19.91 8.42
CA GLY A 148 0.35 21.04 7.49
C GLY A 148 0.67 20.71 6.04
N ASP A 149 1.56 19.74 5.79
CA ASP A 149 2.00 19.33 4.46
C ASP A 149 1.22 18.12 3.92
N LEU A 150 0.40 17.48 4.77
CA LEU A 150 -0.36 16.28 4.45
C LEU A 150 -1.20 16.43 3.17
N PRO A 151 -1.98 17.52 2.95
CA PRO A 151 -2.78 17.64 1.74
C PRO A 151 -1.93 17.63 0.45
N THR A 152 -0.78 18.30 0.47
CA THR A 152 0.16 18.35 -0.66
C THR A 152 0.79 16.98 -0.91
N ALA A 153 1.23 16.31 0.15
CA ALA A 153 1.84 14.98 0.04
C ALA A 153 0.83 13.92 -0.44
N LEU A 154 -0.44 14.05 -0.05
CA LEU A 154 -1.53 13.17 -0.47
C LEU A 154 -1.87 13.37 -1.95
N ALA A 155 -1.97 14.61 -2.42
CA ALA A 155 -2.18 14.90 -3.83
C ALA A 155 -1.06 14.29 -4.69
N ALA A 156 0.20 14.51 -4.31
CA ALA A 156 1.35 13.95 -5.02
C ALA A 156 1.37 12.41 -5.04
N ALA A 157 0.97 11.76 -3.94
CA ALA A 157 0.84 10.30 -3.90
C ALA A 157 -0.30 9.79 -4.79
N SER A 158 -1.41 10.53 -4.86
CA SER A 158 -2.57 10.18 -5.69
C SER A 158 -2.25 10.31 -7.18
N ASP A 159 -1.62 11.42 -7.59
CA ASP A 159 -1.17 11.63 -8.96
C ASP A 159 -0.18 10.53 -9.40
N ALA A 160 0.74 10.15 -8.52
CA ALA A 160 1.69 9.08 -8.78
C ALA A 160 1.01 7.70 -8.87
N ALA A 161 -0.02 7.44 -8.05
CA ALA A 161 -0.79 6.21 -8.11
C ALA A 161 -1.61 6.10 -9.41
N ASP A 162 -2.22 7.20 -9.84
CA ASP A 162 -2.95 7.25 -11.11
C ASP A 162 -2.01 7.06 -12.30
N ALA A 163 -0.78 7.60 -12.23
CA ALA A 163 0.25 7.35 -13.23
C ALA A 163 0.66 5.87 -13.30
N VAL A 164 0.79 5.18 -12.15
CA VAL A 164 1.05 3.72 -12.10
C VAL A 164 -0.07 2.96 -12.79
N ARG A 165 -1.34 3.22 -12.42
CA ARG A 165 -2.51 2.57 -13.04
C ARG A 165 -2.56 2.80 -14.55
N ALA A 166 -2.34 4.04 -14.99
CA ALA A 166 -2.34 4.38 -16.41
C ALA A 166 -1.20 3.70 -17.18
N SER A 167 0.01 3.64 -16.60
CA SER A 167 1.17 2.99 -17.22
C SER A 167 0.95 1.48 -17.38
N ALA A 168 0.48 0.80 -16.34
CA ALA A 168 0.15 -0.62 -16.40
C ALA A 168 -1.01 -0.89 -17.35
N GLN A 169 -2.08 -0.07 -17.33
CA GLN A 169 -3.19 -0.24 -18.28
C GLN A 169 -2.72 -0.12 -19.74
N ALA A 170 -1.89 0.88 -20.05
CA ALA A 170 -1.33 1.03 -21.40
C ALA A 170 -0.51 -0.19 -21.83
N TYR A 171 0.25 -0.79 -20.92
CA TYR A 171 1.00 -2.02 -21.19
C TYR A 171 0.05 -3.22 -21.46
N ARG A 172 -0.99 -3.39 -20.64
CA ARG A 172 -2.00 -4.45 -20.81
C ARG A 172 -2.78 -4.33 -22.12
N ASP A 173 -3.13 -3.11 -22.51
CA ASP A 173 -3.77 -2.82 -23.79
C ASP A 173 -2.85 -3.18 -24.96
N ALA A 174 -1.55 -2.88 -24.85
CA ALA A 174 -0.55 -3.23 -25.86
C ALA A 174 -0.38 -4.75 -26.00
N ILE A 175 -0.33 -5.50 -24.90
CA ILE A 175 -0.28 -6.98 -24.92
C ILE A 175 -1.53 -7.56 -25.59
N THR A 176 -2.70 -7.03 -25.24
CA THR A 176 -3.97 -7.45 -25.82
C THR A 176 -4.00 -7.18 -27.32
N ALA A 177 -3.54 -6.01 -27.77
CA ALA A 177 -3.47 -5.65 -29.17
C ALA A 177 -2.49 -6.54 -29.95
N ALA A 178 -1.33 -6.85 -29.37
CA ALA A 178 -0.31 -7.70 -29.99
C ALA A 178 -0.79 -9.12 -30.29
N SER A 179 -1.70 -9.66 -29.46
CA SER A 179 -2.21 -11.03 -29.58
C SER A 179 -3.57 -11.15 -30.29
N ALA A 180 -4.27 -10.04 -30.55
CA ALA A 180 -5.67 -10.03 -30.99
C ALA A 180 -5.98 -10.81 -32.29
N GLY A 181 -5.01 -10.99 -33.18
CA GLY A 181 -5.18 -11.69 -34.46
C GLY A 181 -4.75 -13.16 -34.47
N VAL A 182 -4.16 -13.65 -33.37
CA VAL A 182 -3.57 -14.99 -33.30
C VAL A 182 -4.14 -15.80 -32.13
N ARG A 183 -4.44 -15.14 -31.00
CA ARG A 183 -4.92 -15.84 -29.81
C ARG A 183 -6.30 -16.48 -30.02
N THR A 184 -6.47 -17.70 -29.52
CA THR A 184 -7.74 -18.43 -29.42
C THR A 184 -8.42 -18.24 -28.07
N GLN A 185 -7.66 -17.82 -27.05
CA GLN A 185 -8.13 -17.64 -25.67
C GLN A 185 -8.74 -16.24 -25.41
N PRO A 186 -9.62 -16.08 -24.42
CA PRO A 186 -10.18 -14.77 -24.08
C PRO A 186 -9.10 -13.80 -23.55
N ALA A 187 -9.26 -12.51 -23.83
CA ALA A 187 -8.56 -11.45 -23.09
C ALA A 187 -9.23 -11.24 -21.73
N GLY A 188 -8.44 -10.99 -20.69
CA GLY A 188 -8.91 -10.71 -19.35
C GLY A 188 -9.23 -11.97 -18.55
N GLY A 189 -10.37 -11.95 -17.89
CA GLY A 189 -10.78 -12.98 -16.93
C GLY A 189 -10.58 -12.56 -15.48
N ASP A 190 -10.88 -13.49 -14.57
CA ASP A 190 -10.89 -13.25 -13.13
C ASP A 190 -9.59 -13.76 -12.48
N VAL A 191 -8.63 -12.86 -12.30
CA VAL A 191 -7.35 -13.19 -11.64
C VAL A 191 -7.56 -13.60 -10.18
N ASP A 192 -8.58 -13.07 -9.50
CA ASP A 192 -8.89 -13.45 -8.12
C ASP A 192 -9.42 -14.88 -8.07
N ALA A 193 -10.27 -15.29 -9.01
CA ALA A 193 -10.73 -16.67 -9.15
C ALA A 193 -9.57 -17.63 -9.43
N GLN A 194 -8.63 -17.24 -10.30
CA GLN A 194 -7.39 -18.00 -10.54
C GLN A 194 -6.61 -18.21 -9.24
N LEU A 195 -6.32 -17.14 -8.49
CA LEU A 195 -5.55 -17.25 -7.26
C LEU A 195 -6.31 -17.96 -6.14
N ALA A 196 -7.62 -17.78 -6.05
CA ALA A 196 -8.45 -18.48 -5.08
C ALA A 196 -8.38 -20.00 -5.31
N TYR A 197 -8.50 -20.43 -6.57
CA TYR A 197 -8.33 -21.82 -6.95
C TYR A 197 -6.94 -22.35 -6.58
N LEU A 198 -5.88 -21.67 -7.02
CA LEU A 198 -4.51 -22.10 -6.75
C LEU A 198 -4.22 -22.17 -5.25
N ARG A 199 -4.71 -21.23 -4.45
CA ARG A 199 -4.53 -21.25 -2.99
C ARG A 199 -5.29 -22.39 -2.33
N ALA A 200 -6.49 -22.70 -2.81
CA ALA A 200 -7.28 -23.81 -2.28
C ALA A 200 -6.61 -25.17 -2.57
N HIS A 201 -6.00 -25.32 -3.75
CA HIS A 201 -5.53 -26.61 -4.23
C HIS A 201 -4.02 -26.85 -4.16
N ALA A 202 -3.22 -25.84 -3.76
CA ALA A 202 -1.76 -25.96 -3.68
C ALA A 202 -1.24 -27.12 -2.79
N THR A 203 -2.04 -27.60 -1.85
CA THR A 203 -1.72 -28.76 -0.99
C THR A 203 -2.86 -29.78 -0.92
N ASP A 204 -3.98 -29.53 -1.59
CA ASP A 204 -5.18 -30.36 -1.58
C ASP A 204 -5.63 -30.56 -3.03
N TYR A 205 -5.02 -31.57 -3.67
CA TYR A 205 -5.09 -31.76 -5.11
C TYR A 205 -6.50 -32.20 -5.50
N ASP A 206 -7.07 -31.56 -6.51
CA ASP A 206 -8.36 -31.96 -7.09
C ASP A 206 -8.16 -33.13 -8.08
N VAL A 207 -7.81 -34.28 -7.50
CA VAL A 207 -7.42 -35.48 -8.24
C VAL A 207 -8.59 -36.18 -8.92
N ASP A 208 -9.80 -36.03 -8.39
CA ASP A 208 -10.99 -36.69 -8.91
C ASP A 208 -11.43 -36.04 -10.24
N GLU A 209 -11.32 -34.72 -10.33
CA GLU A 209 -11.66 -33.98 -11.55
C GLU A 209 -10.50 -33.98 -12.55
N TRP A 210 -9.28 -33.67 -12.11
CA TRP A 210 -8.16 -33.39 -13.02
C TRP A 210 -7.12 -34.50 -13.12
N GLY A 211 -7.07 -35.41 -12.16
CA GLY A 211 -6.04 -36.43 -12.03
C GLY A 211 -4.75 -35.91 -11.39
N ASP A 212 -3.94 -36.84 -10.87
CA ASP A 212 -2.62 -36.60 -10.31
C ASP A 212 -1.53 -37.01 -11.32
N TYR A 213 -0.80 -36.05 -11.85
CA TYR A 213 0.29 -36.28 -12.82
C TYR A 213 1.68 -36.30 -12.19
N ASN A 214 1.82 -36.33 -10.85
CA ASN A 214 3.12 -36.29 -10.17
C ASN A 214 4.05 -37.42 -10.65
N SER A 215 3.51 -38.64 -10.80
CA SER A 215 4.26 -39.80 -11.27
C SER A 215 4.79 -39.68 -12.71
N ALA A 216 4.24 -38.74 -13.49
CA ALA A 216 4.66 -38.44 -14.86
C ALA A 216 5.38 -37.09 -14.99
N GLY A 217 5.62 -36.38 -13.87
CA GLY A 217 6.23 -35.03 -13.85
C GLY A 217 5.32 -33.89 -14.31
N GLY A 218 4.10 -34.18 -14.78
CA GLY A 218 3.24 -33.21 -15.46
C GLY A 218 2.35 -32.35 -14.58
N ASP A 219 2.36 -32.56 -13.27
CA ASP A 219 1.36 -31.94 -12.39
C ASP A 219 1.54 -30.43 -12.21
N CYS A 220 2.75 -29.91 -12.40
CA CYS A 220 3.01 -28.47 -12.41
C CYS A 220 2.21 -27.74 -13.49
N VAL A 221 2.12 -28.31 -14.70
CA VAL A 221 1.34 -27.74 -15.81
C VAL A 221 -0.15 -28.00 -15.61
N ASN A 222 -0.53 -29.17 -15.09
CA ASN A 222 -1.91 -29.50 -14.75
C ASN A 222 -2.49 -28.45 -13.79
N PHE A 223 -1.77 -28.14 -12.72
CA PHE A 223 -2.16 -27.15 -11.72
C PHE A 223 -2.25 -25.72 -12.28
N ALA A 224 -1.24 -25.28 -13.05
CA ALA A 224 -1.29 -23.98 -13.72
C ALA A 224 -2.47 -23.90 -14.71
N SER A 225 -2.77 -25.00 -15.41
CA SER A 225 -3.87 -25.08 -16.37
C SER A 225 -5.24 -24.97 -15.70
N GLN A 226 -5.43 -25.62 -14.55
CA GLN A 226 -6.64 -25.46 -13.73
C GLN A 226 -6.83 -24.01 -13.27
N GLY A 227 -5.76 -23.33 -12.87
CA GLY A 227 -5.79 -21.90 -12.54
C GLY A 227 -6.22 -21.03 -13.73
N LEU A 228 -5.69 -21.28 -14.93
CA LEU A 228 -6.14 -20.58 -16.15
C LEU A 228 -7.62 -20.84 -16.45
N LEU A 229 -8.10 -22.07 -16.23
CA LEU A 229 -9.52 -22.38 -16.38
C LEU A 229 -10.38 -21.60 -15.37
N ALA A 230 -9.97 -21.54 -14.10
CA ALA A 230 -10.65 -20.75 -13.07
C ALA A 230 -10.66 -19.25 -13.40
N ARG A 231 -9.63 -18.74 -14.08
CA ARG A 231 -9.60 -17.37 -14.63
C ARG A 231 -10.66 -17.14 -15.70
N GLY A 232 -11.08 -18.19 -16.40
CA GLY A 232 -12.04 -18.14 -17.50
C GLY A 232 -11.47 -18.50 -18.87
N TRP A 233 -10.25 -19.03 -18.95
CA TRP A 233 -9.76 -19.66 -20.18
C TRP A 233 -10.63 -20.86 -20.55
N ARG A 234 -10.66 -21.19 -21.84
CA ARG A 234 -11.51 -22.25 -22.37
C ARG A 234 -10.64 -23.33 -22.96
N MET A 235 -10.95 -24.58 -22.63
CA MET A 235 -10.31 -25.69 -23.31
C MET A 235 -10.60 -25.63 -24.82
N ASP A 236 -9.60 -25.99 -25.62
CA ASP A 236 -9.70 -26.14 -27.07
C ASP A 236 -9.06 -27.46 -27.52
N ASP A 237 -8.95 -27.69 -28.83
CA ASP A 237 -8.44 -28.96 -29.37
C ASP A 237 -6.95 -29.19 -29.04
N GLU A 238 -6.19 -28.15 -28.69
CA GLU A 238 -4.76 -28.23 -28.39
C GLU A 238 -4.47 -28.24 -26.88
N TRP A 239 -5.23 -27.48 -26.09
CA TRP A 239 -5.13 -27.39 -24.64
C TRP A 239 -6.45 -27.79 -23.97
N TYR A 240 -6.50 -29.02 -23.45
CA TYR A 240 -7.70 -29.55 -22.78
C TYR A 240 -7.36 -30.62 -21.74
N SER A 241 -8.31 -30.84 -20.82
CA SER A 241 -8.37 -32.02 -19.96
C SER A 241 -9.68 -32.78 -20.19
N GLY A 242 -9.57 -34.07 -20.53
CA GLY A 242 -10.69 -35.02 -20.53
C GLY A 242 -10.90 -35.69 -19.17
N GLY A 243 -10.36 -35.11 -18.10
CA GLY A 243 -10.24 -35.70 -16.76
C GLY A 243 -8.94 -36.49 -16.56
N ALA A 244 -8.89 -37.22 -15.45
CA ALA A 244 -7.69 -37.96 -15.03
C ALA A 244 -7.08 -38.81 -16.16
N TRP A 245 -5.80 -38.54 -16.46
CA TRP A 245 -5.00 -39.21 -17.50
C TRP A 245 -5.51 -39.08 -18.93
N LYS A 246 -6.41 -38.13 -19.21
CA LYS A 246 -7.00 -37.88 -20.54
C LYS A 246 -6.74 -36.46 -21.05
N ALA A 247 -5.72 -35.79 -20.53
CA ALA A 247 -5.36 -34.44 -20.92
C ALA A 247 -4.42 -34.38 -22.13
N SER A 248 -4.49 -33.28 -22.88
CA SER A 248 -3.58 -32.98 -23.99
C SER A 248 -2.14 -32.81 -23.49
N LYS A 249 -1.16 -32.79 -24.41
CA LYS A 249 0.23 -32.50 -24.01
C LYS A 249 0.35 -31.10 -23.43
N ALA A 250 -0.23 -30.08 -24.08
CA ALA A 250 -0.17 -28.70 -23.60
C ALA A 250 -0.76 -28.53 -22.19
N TRP A 251 -1.66 -29.42 -21.74
CA TRP A 251 -2.20 -29.38 -20.39
C TRP A 251 -1.24 -29.90 -19.30
N ARG A 252 -0.28 -30.77 -19.64
CA ARG A 252 0.50 -31.54 -18.65
C ARG A 252 2.01 -31.58 -18.91
N ASP A 253 2.51 -30.88 -19.92
CA ASP A 253 3.91 -30.92 -20.34
C ASP A 253 4.44 -29.50 -20.54
N THR A 254 5.56 -29.18 -19.88
CA THR A 254 6.12 -27.82 -19.78
C THR A 254 6.52 -27.27 -21.15
N ALA A 255 7.14 -28.09 -22.00
CA ALA A 255 7.52 -27.65 -23.34
C ALA A 255 6.29 -27.46 -24.25
N ALA A 256 5.27 -28.30 -24.09
CA ALA A 256 4.03 -28.18 -24.85
C ALA A 256 3.20 -26.94 -24.44
N ILE A 257 3.13 -26.59 -23.15
CA ILE A 257 2.43 -25.37 -22.71
C ILE A 257 3.20 -24.11 -23.15
N ASP A 258 4.54 -24.11 -23.14
CA ASP A 258 5.35 -23.00 -23.67
C ASP A 258 5.04 -22.76 -25.16
N ALA A 259 5.04 -23.82 -25.96
CA ALA A 259 4.70 -23.74 -27.37
C ALA A 259 3.26 -23.25 -27.59
N TYR A 260 2.32 -23.72 -26.78
CA TYR A 260 0.93 -23.28 -26.83
C TYR A 260 0.77 -21.79 -26.48
N LEU A 261 1.36 -21.32 -25.37
CA LEU A 261 1.34 -19.90 -24.97
C LEU A 261 2.01 -18.99 -26.00
N ALA A 262 3.14 -19.43 -26.58
CA ALA A 262 3.80 -18.69 -27.65
C ALA A 262 2.93 -18.63 -28.92
N ALA A 263 2.23 -19.72 -29.27
CA ALA A 263 1.32 -19.77 -30.41
C ALA A 263 0.11 -18.83 -30.25
N GLN A 264 -0.26 -18.47 -29.01
CA GLN A 264 -1.28 -17.44 -28.74
C GLN A 264 -0.79 -16.01 -29.04
N GLY A 265 0.48 -15.82 -29.41
CA GLY A 265 1.09 -14.50 -29.65
C GLY A 265 1.32 -13.71 -28.36
N LEU A 266 1.43 -14.39 -27.21
CA LEU A 266 1.63 -13.76 -25.91
C LEU A 266 3.10 -13.36 -25.75
N PRO A 267 3.39 -12.12 -25.32
CA PRO A 267 4.74 -11.72 -24.96
C PRO A 267 5.13 -12.38 -23.63
N PHE A 268 6.43 -12.51 -23.39
CA PHE A 268 6.96 -12.97 -22.12
C PHE A 268 8.07 -12.06 -21.61
N ALA A 269 8.16 -11.95 -20.28
CA ALA A 269 9.26 -11.32 -19.57
C ALA A 269 10.35 -12.35 -19.26
N THR A 270 11.61 -11.89 -19.21
CA THR A 270 12.76 -12.67 -18.73
C THR A 270 13.21 -12.16 -17.36
N THR A 271 14.32 -12.68 -16.84
CA THR A 271 14.93 -12.16 -15.61
C THR A 271 15.37 -10.70 -15.71
N ALA A 272 15.50 -10.15 -16.93
CA ALA A 272 15.81 -8.75 -17.17
C ALA A 272 14.59 -7.82 -17.10
N ASP A 273 13.37 -8.37 -17.23
CA ASP A 273 12.13 -7.61 -17.49
C ASP A 273 11.06 -7.86 -16.41
N LEU A 274 11.50 -8.18 -15.18
CA LEU A 274 10.60 -8.55 -14.08
C LEU A 274 9.68 -7.40 -13.64
N ASP A 275 9.97 -6.16 -14.02
CA ASP A 275 9.12 -4.98 -13.81
C ASP A 275 7.87 -4.96 -14.71
N ARG A 276 7.72 -5.93 -15.62
CA ARG A 276 6.54 -6.10 -16.47
C ARG A 276 5.69 -7.31 -16.11
N VAL A 277 5.98 -7.93 -14.96
CA VAL A 277 5.29 -9.13 -14.48
C VAL A 277 4.16 -8.74 -13.54
N ARG A 278 3.01 -9.42 -13.67
CA ARG A 278 1.88 -9.27 -12.76
C ARG A 278 1.37 -10.60 -12.23
N VAL A 279 0.58 -10.48 -11.17
CA VAL A 279 -0.17 -11.60 -10.61
C VAL A 279 -1.10 -12.21 -11.67
N GLY A 280 -1.11 -13.54 -11.74
CA GLY A 280 -1.87 -14.32 -12.72
C GLY A 280 -1.12 -14.63 -14.03
N ASP A 281 0.08 -14.07 -14.24
CA ASP A 281 0.97 -14.47 -15.34
C ASP A 281 1.52 -15.89 -15.15
N VAL A 282 1.94 -16.54 -16.25
CA VAL A 282 2.42 -17.93 -16.21
C VAL A 282 3.91 -17.99 -16.53
N GLY A 283 4.68 -18.47 -15.56
CA GLY A 283 6.12 -18.70 -15.69
C GLY A 283 6.42 -20.11 -16.19
N VAL A 284 7.28 -20.21 -17.18
CA VAL A 284 7.89 -21.45 -17.66
C VAL A 284 9.41 -21.37 -17.44
N PHE A 285 9.97 -22.40 -16.82
CA PHE A 285 11.32 -22.40 -16.27
C PHE A 285 12.15 -23.54 -16.86
N ASP A 286 13.40 -23.24 -17.15
CA ASP A 286 14.51 -24.18 -17.33
C ASP A 286 15.46 -23.92 -16.15
N TRP A 287 15.66 -24.90 -15.28
CA TRP A 287 16.49 -24.75 -14.09
C TRP A 287 17.97 -25.03 -14.35
N GLY A 288 18.37 -25.40 -15.56
CA GLY A 288 19.76 -25.71 -15.91
C GLY A 288 20.32 -26.88 -15.07
N GLY A 289 20.58 -28.02 -15.70
CA GLY A 289 21.12 -29.18 -15.00
C GLY A 289 20.81 -30.54 -15.63
N GLY A 290 19.95 -30.57 -16.65
CA GLY A 290 19.68 -31.75 -17.48
C GLY A 290 19.71 -31.42 -18.98
N ASP A 291 19.64 -32.46 -19.82
CA ASP A 291 19.56 -32.34 -21.28
C ASP A 291 18.12 -32.04 -21.78
N GLU A 292 17.16 -31.83 -20.86
CA GLU A 292 15.72 -31.94 -21.12
C GLU A 292 14.99 -30.61 -21.44
N GLY A 293 15.64 -29.46 -21.31
CA GLY A 293 15.06 -28.16 -21.65
C GLY A 293 14.15 -27.59 -20.56
N LEU A 294 12.93 -27.15 -20.91
CA LEU A 294 12.02 -26.50 -19.95
C LEU A 294 11.47 -27.52 -18.93
N ASP A 295 11.71 -27.29 -17.65
CA ASP A 295 11.49 -28.22 -16.54
C ASP A 295 10.19 -27.98 -15.75
N HIS A 296 9.74 -26.73 -15.63
CA HIS A 296 8.68 -26.39 -14.70
C HIS A 296 7.75 -25.28 -15.18
N THR A 297 6.47 -25.36 -14.80
CA THR A 297 5.46 -24.31 -15.04
C THR A 297 4.84 -23.89 -13.72
N MET A 298 4.67 -22.58 -13.52
CA MET A 298 4.10 -22.00 -12.30
C MET A 298 3.26 -20.77 -12.63
N THR A 299 2.34 -20.39 -11.74
CA THR A 299 1.59 -19.14 -11.87
C THR A 299 2.14 -18.08 -10.91
N VAL A 300 2.30 -16.84 -11.36
CA VAL A 300 2.68 -15.71 -10.51
C VAL A 300 1.56 -15.43 -9.51
N SER A 301 1.85 -15.60 -8.22
CA SER A 301 0.88 -15.49 -7.14
C SER A 301 0.95 -14.18 -6.37
N ARG A 302 2.12 -13.51 -6.41
CA ARG A 302 2.35 -12.21 -5.80
C ARG A 302 3.53 -11.52 -6.47
N VAL A 303 3.42 -10.20 -6.61
CA VAL A 303 4.55 -9.34 -6.99
C VAL A 303 4.68 -8.27 -5.92
N THR A 304 5.85 -8.19 -5.30
CA THR A 304 6.14 -7.18 -4.28
C THR A 304 7.14 -6.19 -4.84
N TYR A 305 6.75 -4.92 -4.90
CA TYR A 305 7.65 -3.85 -5.30
C TYR A 305 8.90 -3.80 -4.40
N SER A 306 10.06 -3.59 -5.03
CA SER A 306 11.28 -3.19 -4.33
C SER A 306 12.08 -2.19 -5.18
N PRO A 307 12.78 -1.22 -4.57
CA PRO A 307 13.61 -0.26 -5.29
C PRO A 307 14.68 -0.93 -6.18
N ASN A 308 15.16 -2.11 -5.79
CA ASN A 308 16.21 -2.86 -6.48
C ASN A 308 15.66 -3.83 -7.55
N GLY A 309 14.36 -3.77 -7.84
CA GLY A 309 13.65 -4.72 -8.69
C GLY A 309 12.56 -5.46 -7.89
N PRO A 310 11.45 -5.85 -8.54
CA PRO A 310 10.35 -6.53 -7.87
C PRO A 310 10.74 -7.93 -7.40
N VAL A 311 10.09 -8.39 -6.34
CA VAL A 311 10.15 -9.78 -5.89
C VAL A 311 8.90 -10.49 -6.39
N VAL A 312 9.09 -11.37 -7.37
CA VAL A 312 8.01 -12.18 -7.96
C VAL A 312 7.91 -13.51 -7.20
N SER A 313 6.71 -13.87 -6.78
CA SER A 313 6.39 -15.13 -6.11
C SER A 313 5.45 -15.98 -6.96
N PHE A 314 5.56 -17.30 -6.81
CA PHE A 314 4.82 -18.27 -7.62
C PHE A 314 4.05 -19.28 -6.78
N ALA A 315 2.91 -19.73 -7.31
CA ALA A 315 2.18 -20.91 -6.88
C ALA A 315 2.51 -22.10 -7.81
N SER A 316 2.74 -23.29 -7.24
CA SER A 316 3.15 -24.50 -7.97
C SER A 316 2.83 -25.81 -7.25
N HIS A 317 2.71 -26.89 -8.01
CA HIS A 317 2.85 -28.29 -7.57
C HIS A 317 4.27 -28.83 -7.85
N ASN A 318 4.59 -30.04 -7.39
CA ASN A 318 5.91 -30.74 -7.44
C ASN A 318 7.02 -30.10 -6.61
N THR A 319 6.82 -28.85 -6.19
CA THR A 319 7.40 -28.29 -4.98
C THR A 319 6.37 -27.34 -4.40
N ASP A 320 5.44 -27.95 -3.70
CA ASP A 320 4.14 -27.38 -3.34
C ASP A 320 4.27 -26.08 -2.55
N GLY A 321 3.48 -25.09 -2.94
CA GLY A 321 3.41 -23.82 -2.25
C GLY A 321 2.69 -22.75 -3.03
N THR A 322 2.23 -21.72 -2.32
CA THR A 322 1.44 -20.62 -2.87
C THR A 322 2.24 -19.36 -3.15
N ASP A 323 3.47 -19.25 -2.66
CA ASP A 323 4.20 -17.99 -2.54
C ASP A 323 5.74 -18.15 -2.59
N ARG A 324 6.24 -18.94 -3.54
CA ARG A 324 7.69 -19.21 -3.65
C ARG A 324 8.41 -18.04 -4.31
N PRO A 325 9.31 -17.30 -3.62
CA PRO A 325 9.91 -16.08 -4.17
C PRO A 325 11.08 -16.37 -5.12
N PHE A 326 11.13 -15.66 -6.25
CA PHE A 326 12.30 -15.55 -7.11
C PHE A 326 13.38 -14.66 -6.45
N PRO A 327 14.70 -14.95 -6.60
CA PRO A 327 15.34 -16.00 -7.41
C PRO A 327 15.48 -17.36 -6.70
N LYS A 328 14.99 -17.53 -5.46
CA LYS A 328 15.13 -18.78 -4.69
C LYS A 328 14.49 -20.00 -5.39
N VAL A 329 13.63 -19.77 -6.38
CA VAL A 329 13.03 -20.81 -7.23
C VAL A 329 14.01 -21.40 -8.24
N LEU A 330 15.04 -20.66 -8.67
CA LEU A 330 16.08 -21.18 -9.57
C LEU A 330 17.12 -22.00 -8.80
N SER A 331 17.59 -23.08 -9.42
CA SER A 331 18.53 -24.03 -8.82
C SER A 331 19.92 -23.40 -8.58
N ASP A 332 20.41 -22.61 -9.55
CA ASP A 332 21.62 -21.79 -9.47
C ASP A 332 21.64 -20.78 -10.64
N PRO A 333 21.74 -19.46 -10.42
CA PRO A 333 21.91 -18.49 -11.51
C PRO A 333 23.13 -18.75 -12.40
N ALA A 334 24.14 -19.48 -11.91
CA ALA A 334 25.31 -19.89 -12.66
C ALA A 334 25.10 -21.19 -13.47
N SER A 335 23.99 -21.92 -13.29
CA SER A 335 23.67 -23.15 -14.04
C SER A 335 23.21 -22.91 -15.48
N GLY A 336 22.96 -21.65 -15.85
CA GLY A 336 22.33 -21.31 -17.13
C GLY A 336 20.80 -21.38 -17.11
N SER A 337 20.19 -21.41 -15.92
CA SER A 337 18.73 -21.34 -15.73
C SER A 337 18.09 -20.23 -16.56
N GLN A 338 17.00 -20.53 -17.27
CA GLN A 338 16.20 -19.58 -18.04
C GLN A 338 14.74 -19.57 -17.57
N MET A 339 14.05 -18.47 -17.83
CA MET A 339 12.64 -18.33 -17.50
C MET A 339 11.96 -17.42 -18.51
N ARG A 340 10.72 -17.78 -18.82
CA ARG A 340 9.78 -16.97 -19.59
C ARG A 340 8.50 -16.81 -18.78
N ILE A 341 8.13 -15.59 -18.44
CA ILE A 341 6.86 -15.30 -17.77
C ILE A 341 5.93 -14.69 -18.80
N TYR A 342 4.99 -15.50 -19.31
CA TYR A 342 4.01 -15.05 -20.29
C TYR A 342 3.00 -14.11 -19.64
N SER A 343 2.86 -12.92 -20.23
CA SER A 343 1.84 -11.96 -19.82
C SER A 343 0.48 -12.45 -20.32
N ILE A 344 -0.37 -12.86 -19.38
CA ILE A 344 -1.72 -13.36 -19.71
C ILE A 344 -2.65 -12.14 -19.73
N PRO A 345 -3.16 -11.66 -20.88
CA PRO A 345 -3.84 -10.38 -21.06
C PRO A 345 -5.09 -10.22 -20.19
#